data_AF-A0A972Z3W6-F1
#
_entry.id   AF-A0A972Z3W6-F1
#
_cell.length_a   1.000
_cell.length_b   1.000
_cell.length_c   1.000
_cell.angle_alpha   90.00
_cell.angle_beta   90.00
_cell.angle_gamma   90.00
#
_symmetry.space_group_name_H-M   'P 1'
#
loop_
_entity.id
_entity.type
_entity.pdbx_description
1 polymer ?
#
loop_
_entity_poly.entity_id
_entity_poly.type
_entity_poly.pdbx_seq_one_letter_code
_entity_poly.pdbx_strand_id
1 'polypeptide(L)' 'MRIFLDTANTEEIRQAAKLGVISGVTTNPSLVAKENSTDLKSVIQEIVSIVDGPISTEVLSPDAKGMSLFAADWEKIPHG' A
#
# COMPACT_ATOMS: atom_id res chain seq x y z
N MET A 1 10.31 13.03 -13.28
CA MET A 1 8.92 12.55 -13.24
C MET A 1 8.91 11.25 -12.45
N ARG A 2 7.94 11.01 -11.56
CA ARG A 2 7.77 9.73 -10.83
C ARG A 2 6.45 9.09 -11.27
N ILE A 3 6.45 7.78 -11.45
CA ILE A 3 5.25 7.01 -11.83
C ILE A 3 4.82 6.20 -10.61
N PHE A 4 3.56 6.27 -10.24
CA PHE A 4 2.99 5.48 -9.17
C PHE A 4 1.93 4.56 -9.74
N LEU A 5 1.86 3.33 -9.24
CA LEU A 5 0.80 2.39 -9.59
C LEU A 5 -0.34 2.51 -8.58
N ASP A 6 -1.56 2.69 -9.06
CA ASP A 6 -2.76 2.81 -8.23
C ASP A 6 -3.54 1.49 -8.25
N THR A 7 -3.15 0.57 -7.36
CA THR A 7 -3.71 -0.79 -7.33
C THR A 7 -3.48 -1.45 -5.97
N ALA A 8 -4.23 -2.51 -5.70
CA ALA A 8 -3.96 -3.46 -4.61
C ALA A 8 -3.51 -4.83 -5.14
N ASN A 9 -3.44 -5.01 -6.46
CA ASN A 9 -3.05 -6.26 -7.09
C ASN A 9 -1.53 -6.45 -7.00
N THR A 10 -1.09 -7.39 -6.17
CA THR A 10 0.34 -7.58 -5.88
C THR A 10 1.11 -8.18 -7.05
N GLU A 11 0.43 -8.86 -7.98
CA GLU A 11 1.06 -9.37 -9.20
C GLU A 11 1.36 -8.25 -10.20
N GLU A 12 0.42 -7.32 -10.43
CA GLU A 12 0.65 -6.12 -11.24
C GLU A 12 1.81 -5.28 -10.68
N ILE A 13 1.84 -5.10 -9.35
CA ILE A 13 2.90 -4.36 -8.65
C ILE A 13 4.25 -5.05 -8.87
N ARG A 14 4.31 -6.39 -8.74
CA ARG A 14 5.53 -7.18 -8.95
C ARG A 14 6.06 -7.06 -10.38
N GLN A 15 5.16 -7.10 -11.36
CA GLN A 15 5.54 -6.94 -12.76
C GLN A 15 6.06 -5.53 -13.04
N ALA A 16 5.36 -4.50 -12.57
CA ALA A 16 5.75 -3.11 -12.75
C ALA A 16 7.08 -2.77 -12.04
N ALA A 17 7.29 -3.30 -10.83
CA ALA A 17 8.54 -3.18 -10.09
C ALA A 17 9.70 -3.86 -10.83
N LYS A 18 9.49 -5.07 -11.37
CA LYS A 18 10.49 -5.80 -12.16
C LYS A 18 10.89 -5.06 -13.44
N LEU A 19 9.97 -4.31 -14.06
CA LEU A 19 10.25 -3.46 -15.21
C LEU A 19 11.04 -2.19 -14.84
N GLY A 20 11.12 -1.83 -13.55
CA GLY A 20 11.82 -0.63 -13.08
C GLY A 20 11.12 0.68 -13.47
N VAL A 21 9.82 0.64 -13.76
CA VAL A 21 9.07 1.80 -14.29
C VAL A 21 8.29 2.56 -13.23
N ILE A 22 8.05 1.96 -12.05
CA ILE A 22 7.32 2.59 -10.95
C ILE A 22 8.27 3.05 -9.83
N SER A 23 7.90 4.15 -9.20
CA SER A 23 8.58 4.73 -8.04
C SER A 23 7.89 4.43 -6.71
N GLY A 24 6.67 3.89 -6.74
CA GLY A 24 5.84 3.67 -5.56
C GLY A 24 4.44 3.18 -5.92
N VAL A 25 3.62 2.98 -4.89
CA VAL A 25 2.24 2.48 -5.01
C VAL A 25 1.29 3.35 -4.19
N THR A 26 0.10 3.61 -4.74
CA THR A 26 -1.04 4.16 -3.99
C THR A 26 -2.12 3.09 -3.89
N THR A 27 -2.75 2.99 -2.73
CA THR A 27 -3.85 2.05 -2.52
C THR A 27 -4.91 2.64 -1.58
N ASN A 28 -6.07 2.00 -1.53
CA ASN A 28 -7.18 2.35 -0.65
C ASN A 28 -8.02 1.09 -0.33
N PRO A 29 -8.88 1.13 0.70
CA PRO A 29 -9.72 -0.01 1.07
C PRO A 29 -10.59 -0.55 -0.06
N SER A 30 -11.01 0.31 -1.00
CA SER A 30 -11.85 -0.10 -2.13
C SER A 30 -11.08 -0.91 -3.18
N LEU A 31 -9.81 -0.58 -3.43
CA LEU A 31 -8.94 -1.38 -4.30
C LEU A 31 -8.63 -2.74 -3.66
N VAL A 32 -8.35 -2.77 -2.36
CA VAL A 32 -8.14 -4.03 -1.63
C VAL A 32 -9.37 -4.93 -1.68
N ALA A 33 -10.57 -4.35 -1.53
CA ALA A 33 -11.82 -5.08 -1.64
C ALA A 33 -12.05 -5.66 -3.05
N LYS A 34 -11.60 -4.98 -4.11
CA LYS A 34 -11.69 -5.49 -5.50
C LYS A 34 -10.79 -6.71 -5.74
N GLU A 35 -9.67 -6.81 -5.02
CA GLU A 35 -8.80 -7.99 -5.03
C GLU A 35 -9.29 -9.10 -4.08
N ASN A 36 -10.57 -9.07 -3.68
CA ASN A 36 -11.22 -10.03 -2.78
C ASN A 36 -10.56 -10.16 -1.39
N SER A 37 -9.89 -9.12 -0.92
CA SER A 37 -9.33 -9.04 0.42
C SER A 37 -10.04 -7.97 1.24
N THR A 38 -10.17 -8.20 2.54
CA THR A 38 -10.54 -7.16 3.51
C THR A 38 -9.39 -6.84 4.47
N ASP A 39 -8.27 -7.55 4.33
CA ASP A 39 -7.09 -7.38 5.16
C ASP A 39 -6.13 -6.38 4.50
N LEU A 40 -6.43 -5.10 4.72
CA LEU A 40 -5.60 -3.98 4.29
C LEU A 40 -4.16 -4.10 4.84
N LYS A 41 -3.99 -4.65 6.05
CA LYS A 41 -2.69 -4.73 6.69
C LYS A 41 -1.77 -5.70 5.95
N SER A 42 -2.27 -6.92 5.71
CA SER A 42 -1.56 -7.96 5.00
C SER A 42 -1.19 -7.54 3.57
N VAL A 43 -2.12 -6.93 2.84
CA VAL A 43 -1.87 -6.48 1.46
C VAL A 43 -0.75 -5.45 1.42
N ILE A 44 -0.75 -4.44 2.27
CA ILE A 44 0.31 -3.43 2.22
C ILE A 44 1.65 -4.01 2.70
N GLN A 45 1.66 -4.93 3.67
CA GLN A 45 2.91 -5.63 4.03
C GLN A 45 3.50 -6.38 2.83
N GLU A 46 2.66 -7.00 2.01
CA GLU A 46 3.11 -7.61 0.76
C GLU A 46 3.64 -6.55 -0.23
N ILE A 47 2.95 -5.42 -0.40
CA ILE A 47 3.41 -4.32 -1.27
C ILE A 47 4.77 -3.76 -0.79
N VAL A 48 4.96 -3.57 0.52
CA VAL A 48 6.23 -3.14 1.14
C VAL A 48 7.36 -4.13 0.83
N SER A 49 7.06 -5.43 0.77
CA SER A 49 8.06 -6.45 0.41
C SER A 49 8.44 -6.44 -1.07
N ILE A 50 7.66 -5.79 -1.94
CA ILE A 50 7.86 -5.77 -3.39
C ILE A 50 8.51 -4.45 -3.85
N VAL A 51 8.11 -3.33 -3.24
CA VAL A 51 8.45 -1.98 -3.70
C VAL A 51 9.31 -1.26 -2.67
N ASP A 52 10.57 -1.03 -3.01
CA ASP A 52 11.51 -0.16 -2.28
C ASP A 52 11.24 1.31 -2.63
N GLY A 53 10.10 1.83 -2.18
CA GLY A 53 9.64 3.17 -2.50
C GLY A 53 8.41 3.59 -1.71
N PRO A 54 7.91 4.83 -1.88
CA PRO A 54 6.78 5.32 -1.11
C PRO A 54 5.52 4.52 -1.40
N ILE A 55 4.86 4.07 -0.33
CA ILE A 55 3.57 3.41 -0.38
C ILE A 55 2.57 4.28 0.37
N SER A 56 1.52 4.71 -0.32
CA SER A 56 0.44 5.51 0.25
C SER A 56 -0.80 4.65 0.42
N THR A 57 -1.42 4.71 1.61
CA THR A 57 -2.69 4.04 1.89
C THR A 57 -3.65 4.97 2.63
N GLU A 58 -4.95 4.73 2.46
CA GLU A 58 -6.01 5.41 3.22
C GLU A 58 -6.34 4.68 4.52
N VAL A 59 -6.91 5.44 5.45
CA VAL A 59 -7.36 4.96 6.76
C VAL A 59 -8.87 4.84 6.78
N LEU A 60 -9.42 3.89 7.55
CA LEU A 60 -10.87 3.71 7.68
C LEU A 60 -11.51 4.52 8.80
N SER A 61 -10.71 5.04 9.75
CA SER A 61 -11.24 5.81 10.88
C SER A 61 -11.70 7.20 10.42
N PRO A 62 -12.91 7.64 10.82
CA PRO A 62 -13.42 8.97 10.51
C PRO A 62 -12.93 10.05 11.50
N ASP A 63 -12.26 9.68 12.58
CA ASP A 63 -11.84 10.59 13.65
C ASP A 63 -10.31 10.72 13.73
N ALA A 64 -9.84 11.92 14.06
CA ALA A 64 -8.41 12.22 14.07
C ALA A 64 -7.58 11.29 14.97
N LYS A 65 -8.16 10.79 16.07
CA LYS A 65 -7.47 9.89 16.99
C LYS A 65 -7.27 8.52 16.35
N GLY A 66 -8.31 7.94 15.77
CA GLY A 66 -8.21 6.67 15.06
C GLY A 66 -7.30 6.76 13.83
N MET A 67 -7.34 7.88 13.09
CA MET A 67 -6.38 8.14 11.99
C MET A 67 -4.93 8.13 12.48
N SER A 68 -4.65 8.80 13.60
CA SER A 68 -3.30 8.90 14.18
C SER A 68 -2.78 7.57 14.70
N LEU A 69 -3.64 6.78 15.36
CA LEU A 69 -3.29 5.45 15.85
C LEU A 69 -2.99 4.49 14.70
N PHE A 70 -3.80 4.55 13.63
CA PHE A 70 -3.56 3.76 12.44
C PHE A 70 -2.20 4.10 11.84
N ALA A 71 -1.91 5.38 11.59
CA ALA A 71 -0.62 5.83 11.05
C ALA A 71 0.58 5.36 11.90
N ALA A 72 0.49 5.44 13.23
CA ALA A 72 1.55 4.98 14.13
C ALA A 72 1.81 3.45 14.07
N ASP A 73 0.81 2.65 13.70
CA ASP A 73 1.01 1.21 13.48
C ASP A 73 1.73 0.90 12.15
N TRP A 74 1.61 1.78 11.16
CA TRP A 74 2.30 1.67 9.88
C TRP A 74 3.78 2.04 9.96
N GLU A 75 4.14 3.03 10.78
CA GLU A 75 5.54 3.42 11.02
C GLU A 75 6.39 2.26 11.62
N LYS A 76 5.75 1.25 12.21
CA LYS A 76 6.40 0.09 12.80
C LYS A 76 6.69 -1.02 11.79
N ILE A 77 6.16 -0.93 10.57
CA ILE A 77 6.37 -1.96 9.55
C ILE A 77 7.80 -1.82 9.04
N PRO A 78 8.60 -2.90 9.07
CA PRO A 78 9.95 -2.86 8.51
C PRO A 78 9.87 -2.51 7.02
N HIS A 79 10.54 -1.44 6.64
CA HIS A 79 10.82 -1.13 5.25
C HIS A 79 12.12 -1.86 4.88
N GLY A 80 12.08 -2.62 3.77
CA GLY A 80 13.22 -3.41 3.29
C GLY A 80 14.44 -2.58 2.95
#